data_AF-A0A2I0NPA4-F1
#
_entry.id   AF-A0A2I0NPA4-F1
#
_cell.length_a   1.000
_cell.length_b   1.000
_cell.length_c   1.000
_cell.angle_alpha   90.00
_cell.angle_beta   90.00
_cell.angle_gamma   90.00
#
_symmetry.space_group_name_H-M   'P 1'
#
loop_
_entity.id
_entity.type
_entity.pdbx_description
1 polymer ?
#
loop_
_entity_poly.entity_id
_entity_poly.type
_entity_poly.pdbx_seq_one_letter_code
_entity_poly.pdbx_strand_id
1 'polypeptide(L)'
;MGIPGAGGDAPVGEKKNPVFAAGLSLLFPGLGQVYNGETGKGILVLFLVLAGLLVMLIPGVAVWIFGMYDAWATARRMNEGTVPFREVRLLTIALFMVLWTVGVLALLTLAALAAFTAFTVAI
;
A
#
# COMPACT_ATOMS: atom_id res chain seq x y z
N MET A 1 26.45 -23.71 -38.45
CA MET A 1 25.91 -24.40 -37.25
C MET A 1 25.18 -23.35 -36.43
N GLY A 2 23.90 -23.12 -36.75
CA GLY A 2 23.08 -22.14 -36.05
C GLY A 2 22.59 -22.73 -34.73
N ILE A 3 22.70 -21.96 -33.64
CA ILE A 3 22.21 -22.40 -32.33
C ILE A 3 20.68 -22.35 -32.36
N PRO A 4 19.99 -23.50 -32.20
CA PRO A 4 18.54 -23.53 -32.03
C PRO A 4 18.20 -22.94 -30.66
N GLY A 5 17.28 -21.97 -30.65
CA GLY A 5 16.82 -21.36 -29.42
C GLY A 5 16.06 -22.33 -28.52
N ALA A 6 16.02 -22.00 -27.24
CA ALA A 6 14.84 -22.14 -26.39
C ALA A 6 15.12 -21.33 -25.13
N GLY A 7 14.21 -20.41 -24.81
CA GLY A 7 14.36 -19.41 -23.79
C GLY A 7 14.75 -19.99 -22.45
N GLY A 8 15.66 -19.29 -21.78
CA GLY A 8 16.04 -19.58 -20.42
C GLY A 8 14.78 -19.55 -19.54
N ASP A 9 14.39 -20.73 -19.07
CA ASP A 9 13.94 -21.10 -17.72
C ASP A 9 13.63 -19.96 -16.72
N ALA A 10 12.83 -18.97 -17.13
CA ALA A 10 12.04 -18.20 -16.17
C ALA A 10 11.17 -19.21 -15.43
N PRO A 11 11.28 -19.32 -14.09
CA PRO A 11 10.44 -20.25 -13.35
C PRO A 11 8.99 -19.90 -13.67
N VAL A 12 8.16 -20.89 -13.95
CA VAL A 12 6.72 -20.73 -14.22
C VAL A 12 5.97 -20.20 -12.97
N GLY A 13 6.66 -19.79 -11.90
CA GLY A 13 6.12 -19.53 -10.58
C GLY A 13 5.78 -18.08 -10.30
N GLU A 14 4.47 -17.81 -10.16
CA GLU A 14 3.85 -16.65 -9.52
C GLU A 14 3.98 -15.27 -10.19
N LYS A 15 2.87 -14.86 -10.83
CA LYS A 15 2.61 -13.45 -11.17
C LYS A 15 1.86 -12.78 -10.03
N LYS A 16 2.16 -11.51 -9.76
CA LYS A 16 1.34 -10.66 -8.88
C LYS A 16 0.02 -10.32 -9.60
N ASN A 17 -1.07 -10.13 -8.86
CA ASN A 17 -2.31 -9.61 -9.44
C ASN A 17 -2.37 -8.07 -9.26
N PRO A 18 -2.24 -7.25 -10.32
CA PRO A 18 -2.21 -5.79 -10.19
C PRO A 18 -3.51 -5.19 -9.67
N VAL A 19 -4.65 -5.74 -10.10
CA VAL A 19 -5.97 -5.27 -9.64
C VAL A 19 -6.15 -5.58 -8.17
N PHE A 20 -5.71 -6.76 -7.74
CA PHE A 20 -5.72 -7.12 -6.32
C PHE A 20 -4.79 -6.20 -5.51
N ALA A 21 -3.59 -5.88 -6.00
CA ALA A 21 -2.68 -4.95 -5.34
C ALA A 21 -3.30 -3.55 -5.15
N ALA A 22 -3.94 -3.00 -6.20
CA ALA A 22 -4.69 -1.75 -6.08
C ALA A 22 -5.85 -1.87 -5.08
N GLY A 23 -6.63 -2.95 -5.13
CA GLY A 23 -7.75 -3.19 -4.22
C GLY A 23 -7.30 -3.28 -2.75
N LEU A 24 -6.16 -3.89 -2.48
CA LEU A 24 -5.57 -3.90 -1.15
C LEU A 24 -5.22 -2.48 -0.68
N SER A 25 -4.60 -1.66 -1.53
CA SER A 25 -4.31 -0.26 -1.18
C SER A 25 -5.56 0.63 -1.10
N LEU A 26 -6.62 0.29 -1.82
CA LEU A 26 -7.93 0.95 -1.70
C LEU A 26 -8.53 0.67 -0.31
N LEU A 27 -8.52 -0.58 0.16
CA LEU A 27 -9.11 -0.92 1.45
C LEU A 27 -8.21 -0.53 2.62
N PHE A 28 -6.90 -0.70 2.45
CA PHE A 28 -5.89 -0.50 3.48
C PHE A 28 -4.71 0.28 2.87
N PRO A 29 -4.68 1.62 3.00
CA PRO A 29 -3.61 2.45 2.47
C PRO A 29 -2.22 1.85 2.74
N GLY A 30 -1.45 1.61 1.67
CA GLY A 30 -0.10 1.03 1.73
C GLY A 30 -0.02 -0.50 1.66
N LEU A 31 -1.13 -1.23 1.80
CA LEU A 31 -1.11 -2.70 1.82
C LEU A 31 -0.78 -3.31 0.45
N GLY A 32 -1.19 -2.68 -0.66
CA GLY A 32 -0.83 -3.12 -2.01
C GLY A 32 0.68 -3.06 -2.26
N GLN A 33 1.36 -2.05 -1.74
CA GLN A 33 2.82 -1.97 -1.75
C GLN A 33 3.46 -3.10 -0.94
N VAL A 34 2.90 -3.43 0.24
CA VAL A 34 3.37 -4.55 1.07
C VAL A 34 3.16 -5.89 0.35
N TYR A 35 2.03 -6.08 -0.34
CA TYR A 35 1.76 -7.25 -1.17
C TYR A 35 2.78 -7.41 -2.30
N ASN A 36 3.25 -6.29 -2.87
CA ASN A 36 4.34 -6.26 -3.85
C ASN A 36 5.74 -6.47 -3.21
N GLY A 37 5.85 -6.63 -1.90
CA GLY A 37 7.13 -6.75 -1.20
C GLY A 37 7.87 -5.42 -1.04
N GLU A 38 7.19 -4.29 -1.18
CA GLU A 38 7.72 -2.94 -0.97
C GLU A 38 7.25 -2.35 0.37
N THR A 39 7.50 -3.06 1.48
CA THR A 39 6.98 -2.71 2.81
C THR A 39 7.29 -1.28 3.24
N GLY A 40 8.52 -0.78 2.98
CA GLY A 40 8.89 0.60 3.30
C GLY A 40 8.02 1.63 2.58
N LYS A 41 7.69 1.40 1.29
CA LYS A 41 6.75 2.26 0.56
C LYS A 41 5.35 2.15 1.12
N GLY A 42 4.91 0.94 1.49
CA GLY A 42 3.61 0.74 2.12
C GLY A 42 3.44 1.54 3.42
N ILE A 43 4.45 1.51 4.30
CA ILE A 43 4.47 2.31 5.53
C ILE A 43 4.42 3.80 5.22
N LEU A 44 5.19 4.26 4.23
CA LEU A 44 5.19 5.67 3.82
C LEU A 44 3.82 6.11 3.31
N VAL A 45 3.19 5.32 2.44
CA VAL A 45 1.84 5.61 1.91
C VAL A 45 0.82 5.64 3.04
N LEU A 46 0.86 4.67 3.97
CA LEU A 46 -0.01 4.66 5.14
C LEU A 46 0.15 5.96 5.95
N PHE A 47 1.38 6.34 6.28
CA PHE A 47 1.66 7.53 7.07
C PHE A 47 1.17 8.80 6.36
N LEU A 48 1.49 8.97 5.07
CA LEU A 48 1.09 10.15 4.30
C LEU A 48 -0.43 10.25 4.13
N VAL A 49 -1.14 9.12 3.96
CA VAL A 49 -2.61 9.13 3.90
C VAL A 49 -3.20 9.49 5.26
N LEU A 50 -2.75 8.88 6.36
CA LEU A 50 -3.28 9.20 7.70
C LEU A 50 -2.99 10.66 8.10
N ALA A 51 -1.76 11.12 7.90
CA ALA A 51 -1.37 12.50 8.18
C ALA A 51 -2.11 13.48 7.27
N GLY A 52 -2.22 13.16 5.98
CA GLY A 52 -2.99 13.94 5.02
C GLY A 52 -4.44 14.07 5.45
N LEU A 53 -5.15 12.96 5.68
CA LEU A 53 -6.55 12.97 6.11
C LEU A 53 -6.78 13.71 7.43
N LEU A 54 -5.82 13.69 8.36
CA LEU A 54 -5.90 14.42 9.64
C LEU A 54 -5.79 15.93 9.46
N VAL A 55 -4.86 16.40 8.61
CA VAL A 55 -4.55 17.83 8.45
C VAL A 55 -5.39 18.47 7.35
N MET A 56 -5.49 17.81 6.18
CA MET A 56 -6.24 18.28 5.02
C MET A 56 -6.79 17.10 4.18
N LEU A 57 -8.12 17.02 4.08
CA LEU A 57 -8.81 15.94 3.36
C LEU A 57 -8.30 15.74 1.91
N ILE A 58 -8.17 16.82 1.13
CA ILE A 58 -7.84 16.73 -0.30
C ILE A 58 -6.44 16.13 -0.55
N PRO A 59 -5.35 16.65 0.05
CA PRO A 59 -4.03 16.02 -0.05
C PRO A 59 -4.01 14.55 0.40
N GLY A 60 -4.73 14.21 1.50
CA GLY A 60 -4.82 12.83 1.97
C GLY A 60 -5.44 11.89 0.95
N VAL A 61 -6.56 12.30 0.35
CA VAL A 61 -7.23 11.54 -0.71
C VAL A 61 -6.36 11.43 -1.97
N ALA A 62 -5.66 12.51 -2.35
CA ALA A 62 -4.77 12.50 -3.52
C ALA A 62 -3.63 11.48 -3.36
N VAL A 63 -2.97 11.45 -2.19
CA VAL A 63 -1.93 10.46 -1.89
C VAL A 63 -2.51 9.05 -1.86
N TRP A 64 -3.73 8.87 -1.35
CA TRP A 64 -4.38 7.56 -1.32
C TRP A 64 -4.62 7.02 -2.73
N ILE A 65 -5.15 7.85 -3.63
CA ILE A 65 -5.35 7.50 -5.04
C ILE A 65 -4.03 7.18 -5.72
N PHE A 66 -3.00 8.00 -5.49
CA PHE A 66 -1.66 7.73 -5.99
C PHE A 66 -1.13 6.38 -5.48
N GLY A 67 -1.34 6.06 -4.20
CA GLY A 67 -0.95 4.79 -3.60
C GLY A 67 -1.64 3.58 -4.23
N MET A 68 -2.89 3.70 -4.67
CA MET A 68 -3.57 2.64 -5.45
C MET A 68 -2.90 2.43 -6.81
N TYR A 69 -2.63 3.52 -7.53
CA TYR A 69 -1.97 3.46 -8.83
C TYR A 69 -0.55 2.88 -8.72
N ASP A 70 0.24 3.32 -7.75
CA ASP A 70 1.62 2.84 -7.51
C ASP A 70 1.65 1.34 -7.21
N ALA A 71 0.71 0.82 -6.40
CA ALA A 71 0.59 -0.60 -6.12
C ALA A 71 0.25 -1.42 -7.38
N TRP A 72 -0.70 -0.95 -8.19
CA TRP A 72 -1.05 -1.60 -9.46
C TRP A 72 0.11 -1.57 -10.46
N ALA A 73 0.73 -0.40 -10.65
CA ALA A 73 1.80 -0.20 -11.62
C ALA A 73 3.02 -1.05 -11.27
N THR A 74 3.37 -1.13 -9.97
CA THR A 74 4.48 -1.96 -9.49
C THR A 74 4.23 -3.45 -9.71
N ALA A 75 3.03 -3.95 -9.38
CA ALA A 75 2.67 -5.34 -9.61
C ALA A 75 2.73 -5.70 -11.10
N ARG A 76 2.24 -4.80 -11.97
CA ARG A 76 2.31 -4.97 -13.43
C ARG A 76 3.76 -5.01 -13.93
N ARG A 77 4.59 -4.09 -13.46
CA ARG A 77 6.03 -4.01 -13.80
C ARG A 77 6.81 -5.25 -13.37
N MET A 78 6.46 -5.85 -12.23
CA MET A 78 7.03 -7.13 -11.78
C MET A 78 6.66 -8.28 -12.73
N ASN A 79 5.41 -8.36 -13.15
CA ASN A 79 4.95 -9.37 -14.11
C ASN A 79 5.58 -9.21 -15.50
N GLU A 80 5.92 -7.98 -15.89
CA GLU A 80 6.61 -7.64 -17.14
C GLU A 80 8.14 -7.85 -17.05
N GLY A 81 8.67 -8.22 -15.86
CA GLY A 81 10.11 -8.42 -15.65
C GLY A 81 10.94 -7.14 -15.58
N THR A 82 10.30 -5.96 -15.58
CA THR A 82 10.99 -4.66 -15.51
C THR A 82 11.42 -4.28 -14.08
N VAL A 83 10.82 -4.93 -13.08
CA VAL A 83 11.15 -4.82 -11.65
C VAL A 83 11.29 -6.23 -11.09
N PRO A 84 12.28 -6.51 -10.23
CA PRO A 84 12.44 -7.84 -9.65
C PRO A 84 11.21 -8.22 -8.83
N PHE A 85 10.72 -9.43 -9.04
CA PHE A 85 9.68 -10.02 -8.20
C PHE A 85 10.18 -10.13 -6.76
N ARG A 86 9.31 -9.80 -5.80
CA ARG A 86 9.58 -9.96 -4.37
C ARG A 86 8.52 -10.84 -3.74
N GLU A 87 8.97 -11.90 -3.10
CA GLU A 87 8.13 -12.74 -2.26
C GLU A 87 7.72 -11.98 -1.01
N VAL A 88 6.43 -12.02 -0.69
CA VAL A 88 5.90 -11.41 0.53
C VAL A 88 5.65 -12.49 1.56
N ARG A 89 6.17 -12.29 2.77
CA ARG A 89 5.89 -13.19 3.90
C ARG A 89 4.56 -12.81 4.54
N LEU A 90 3.74 -13.79 4.89
CA LEU A 90 2.47 -13.58 5.60
C LEU A 90 2.67 -12.81 6.92
N LEU A 91 3.77 -13.07 7.62
CA LEU A 91 4.11 -12.32 8.84
C LEU A 91 4.26 -10.82 8.56
N THR A 92 4.86 -10.43 7.43
CA THR A 92 4.99 -9.01 7.05
C THR A 92 3.62 -8.37 6.85
N ILE A 93 2.70 -9.08 6.20
CA ILE A 93 1.31 -8.63 6.02
C ILE A 93 0.63 -8.50 7.38
N ALA A 94 0.71 -9.53 8.23
CA ALA A 94 0.10 -9.52 9.56
C ALA A 94 0.62 -8.36 10.43
N LEU A 95 1.94 -8.16 10.49
CA LEU A 95 2.55 -7.04 11.20
C LEU A 95 2.12 -5.69 10.65
N PHE A 96 2.04 -5.57 9.32
CA PHE A 96 1.54 -4.35 8.69
C PHE A 96 0.07 -4.10 9.03
N MET A 97 -0.76 -5.15 9.07
CA MET A 97 -2.17 -5.03 9.45
C MET A 97 -2.33 -4.60 10.92
N VAL A 98 -1.50 -5.12 11.82
CA VAL A 98 -1.46 -4.65 13.23
C VAL A 98 -1.08 -3.17 13.28
N LEU A 99 -0.02 -2.77 12.58
CA LEU A 99 0.39 -1.37 12.48
C LEU A 99 -0.72 -0.48 11.91
N TRP A 100 -1.39 -0.94 10.85
CA TRP A 100 -2.49 -0.25 10.21
C TRP A 100 -3.66 -0.04 11.19
N THR A 101 -4.08 -1.08 11.91
CA THR A 101 -5.16 -0.99 12.89
C THR A 101 -4.82 -0.01 14.00
N VAL A 102 -3.60 -0.09 14.55
CA VAL A 102 -3.15 0.86 15.58
C VAL A 102 -3.14 2.29 15.05
N GLY A 103 -2.63 2.51 13.83
CA GLY A 103 -2.58 3.82 13.20
C GLY A 103 -3.98 4.43 12.97
N VAL A 104 -4.93 3.63 12.49
CA VAL A 104 -6.32 4.09 12.28
C VAL A 104 -7.03 4.38 13.60
N LEU A 105 -6.88 3.52 14.60
CA LEU A 105 -7.46 3.77 15.93
C LEU A 105 -6.90 5.04 16.58
N ALA A 106 -5.59 5.27 16.44
CA ALA A 106 -4.95 6.49 16.91
C ALA A 106 -5.51 7.73 16.18
N LEU A 107 -5.64 7.67 14.84
CA LEU A 107 -6.22 8.75 14.04
C LEU A 107 -7.65 9.08 14.48
N LEU A 108 -8.51 8.06 14.61
CA LEU A 108 -9.91 8.23 15.02
C LEU A 108 -10.01 8.81 16.43
N THR A 109 -9.15 8.37 17.35
CA THR A 109 -9.10 8.90 18.72
C THR A 109 -8.68 10.37 18.73
N LEU A 110 -7.64 10.73 17.98
CA LEU A 110 -7.19 12.12 17.84
C LEU A 110 -8.27 13.01 17.22
N ALA A 111 -8.93 12.54 16.16
CA ALA A 111 -10.03 13.26 15.51
C ALA A 111 -11.22 13.46 16.46
N ALA A 112 -11.59 12.43 17.24
CA ALA A 112 -12.66 12.52 18.23
C ALA A 112 -12.32 13.51 19.37
N LEU A 113 -11.09 13.48 19.88
CA LEU A 113 -10.61 14.44 20.88
C LEU A 113 -10.63 15.87 20.33
N ALA A 114 -10.13 16.08 19.10
CA ALA A 114 -10.17 17.39 18.45
C ALA A 114 -11.61 17.91 18.29
N ALA A 115 -12.52 17.06 17.80
CA ALA A 115 -13.94 17.41 17.67
C ALA A 115 -14.59 17.74 19.02
N PHE A 116 -14.31 16.97 20.07
CA PHE A 116 -14.81 17.22 21.42
C PHE A 116 -14.31 18.57 21.95
N THR A 117 -13.00 18.85 21.85
CA THR A 117 -12.43 20.12 22.30
C THR A 117 -13.03 21.31 21.55
N ALA A 118 -13.19 21.21 20.23
CA ALA A 118 -13.80 22.25 19.41
C ALA A 118 -15.26 22.51 19.81
N PHE A 119 -16.03 21.46 20.09
CA PHE A 119 -17.41 21.57 20.57
C PHE A 119 -17.49 22.26 21.93
N THR A 120 -16.63 21.89 22.90
CA THR A 120 -16.62 22.51 24.24
C THR A 120 -16.22 23.98 24.24
N VAL A 121 -15.40 24.42 23.28
CA VAL A 121 -15.00 25.83 23.13
C VAL A 121 -16.08 26.66 22.42
N ALA A 122 -16.97 26.01 21.66
CA ALA A 122 -18.01 26.68 20.87
C ALA A 122 -19.31 26.96 21.64
N ILE A 123 -19.47 26.42 22.86
CA ILE A 123 -20.61 26.65 23.77
C ILE A 123 -20.18 27.63 24.86
#